data_AF-H6N827-F1
#
_entry.id   AF-H6N827-F1
#
_cell.length_a   1.000
_cell.length_b   1.000
_cell.length_c   1.000
_cell.angle_alpha   90.00
_cell.angle_beta   90.00
_cell.angle_gamma   90.00
#
_symmetry.space_group_name_H-M   'P 1'
#
loop_
_entity.id
_entity.type
_entity.pdbx_description
1 polymer ?
#
loop_
_entity_poly.entity_id
_entity_poly.type
_entity_poly.pdbx_seq_one_letter_code
_entity_poly.pdbx_strand_id
1 'polypeptide(L)'
;MFSSLATKALLVVLGVGVAGGTAAAGYKFFGKGAAAEKITAIPKYTVSQLLERDKTKQLLNTSLAGSDGDWKAAYEKYRTGESSKDANPWQIPDWGTKKSQTNQNAPSEFISKCLEESKKEVIDDKDPIYSNVSAWCTKTVSHA
;
A
#
# COMPACT_ATOMS: atom_id res chain seq x y z
N MET A 1 15.25 22.74 -8.00
CA MET A 1 15.17 23.98 -7.21
C MET A 1 14.21 23.70 -6.06
N PHE A 2 14.72 23.41 -4.87
CA PHE A 2 13.90 23.23 -3.66
C PHE A 2 14.30 24.32 -2.68
N SER A 3 13.39 25.29 -2.50
CA SER A 3 13.59 26.41 -1.58
C SER A 3 13.44 25.92 -0.14
N SER A 4 14.53 26.01 0.61
CA SER A 4 14.57 25.87 2.06
C SER A 4 14.03 27.14 2.71
N LEU A 5 13.04 27.01 3.59
CA LEU A 5 12.54 28.10 4.43
C LEU A 5 12.76 27.72 5.89
N ALA A 6 13.83 28.28 6.45
CA ALA A 6 14.15 28.25 7.87
C ALA A 6 13.26 29.24 8.62
N THR A 7 12.41 28.75 9.54
CA THR A 7 11.63 29.60 10.43
C THR A 7 12.41 29.84 11.72
N LYS A 8 12.82 31.10 11.91
CA LYS A 8 13.53 31.61 13.09
C LYS A 8 12.68 31.47 14.35
N ALA A 9 13.25 30.87 15.39
CA ALA A 9 12.71 30.88 16.75
C ALA A 9 12.87 32.29 17.36
N LEU A 10 11.78 32.86 17.91
CA LEU A 10 11.83 34.06 18.74
C LEU A 10 11.67 33.66 20.21
N LEU A 11 12.74 33.87 20.96
CA LEU A 11 12.81 33.80 22.42
C LEU A 11 12.05 34.99 23.01
N VAL A 12 11.06 34.75 23.87
CA VAL A 12 10.40 35.81 24.64
C VAL A 12 10.98 35.83 26.06
N VAL A 13 11.40 37.05 26.43
CA VAL A 13 12.16 37.47 27.59
C VAL A 13 11.41 37.27 28.92
N LEU A 14 12.16 36.83 29.95
CA LEU A 14 11.75 36.78 31.36
C LEU A 14 11.61 38.20 31.93
N GLY A 15 10.45 38.55 32.45
CA GLY A 15 10.23 39.76 33.26
C GLY A 15 9.91 39.38 34.71
N VAL A 16 10.67 39.93 35.67
CA VAL A 16 10.52 39.73 37.13
C VAL A 16 9.96 41.00 37.79
N GLY A 17 9.04 40.83 38.75
CA GLY A 17 8.58 41.84 39.74
C GLY A 17 7.04 41.83 39.88
N VAL A 18 6.38 41.97 41.03
CA VAL A 18 6.71 42.34 42.43
C VAL A 18 5.63 41.79 43.38
N ALA A 19 5.92 41.68 44.67
CA ALA A 19 5.02 41.19 45.72
C ALA A 19 3.90 42.20 46.11
N GLY A 20 2.69 41.70 46.40
CA GLY A 20 1.59 42.48 46.99
C GLY A 20 0.23 41.76 46.83
N GLY A 21 -0.50 41.52 47.92
CA GLY A 21 -1.58 40.55 48.00
C GLY A 21 -2.90 40.89 47.28
N THR A 22 -3.69 39.86 46.99
CA THR A 22 -5.17 39.75 47.10
C THR A 22 -5.60 38.39 46.55
N ALA A 23 -6.50 37.71 47.24
CA ALA A 23 -7.05 36.44 46.81
C ALA A 23 -7.94 36.64 45.58
N ALA A 24 -7.57 36.06 44.43
CA ALA A 24 -8.43 36.00 43.25
C ALA A 24 -8.28 34.63 42.59
N ALA A 25 -9.43 33.95 42.46
CA ALA A 25 -9.74 32.74 41.70
C ALA A 25 -8.57 32.07 40.95
N GLY A 26 -8.22 30.86 41.39
CA GLY A 26 -7.26 30.00 40.71
C GLY A 26 -7.73 29.63 39.31
N TYR A 27 -7.29 30.37 38.30
CA TYR A 27 -7.30 29.91 36.92
C TYR A 27 -6.18 28.89 36.78
N LYS A 28 -6.52 27.61 36.95
CA LYS A 28 -5.71 26.51 36.44
C LYS A 28 -5.70 26.62 34.92
N PHE A 29 -4.70 27.30 34.36
CA PHE A 29 -4.27 27.05 33.00
C PHE A 29 -3.61 25.68 32.96
N PHE A 30 -4.44 24.63 32.99
CA PHE A 30 -4.01 23.36 32.42
C PHE A 30 -3.80 23.61 30.94
N GLY A 31 -2.53 23.57 30.54
CA GLY A 31 -2.10 23.60 29.16
C GLY A 31 -2.91 22.59 28.37
N LYS A 32 -3.90 23.09 27.65
CA LYS A 32 -4.56 22.36 26.59
C LYS A 32 -3.58 22.39 25.43
N GLY A 33 -2.65 21.43 25.43
CA GLY A 33 -1.93 21.05 24.23
C GLY A 33 -2.94 20.62 23.18
N ALA A 34 -3.27 21.53 22.27
CA ALA A 34 -3.98 21.31 21.01
C ALA A 34 -3.92 22.66 20.27
N ALA A 35 -3.36 22.78 19.07
CA ALA A 35 -3.43 21.82 17.99
C ALA A 35 -2.04 21.62 17.36
N ALA A 36 -1.51 20.40 17.50
CA ALA A 36 -0.84 19.82 16.35
C ALA A 36 -1.90 19.75 15.25
N GLU A 37 -1.63 20.48 14.17
CA GLU A 37 -2.32 20.44 12.90
C GLU A 37 -2.75 18.99 12.58
N LYS A 38 -4.05 18.70 12.62
CA LYS A 38 -4.61 17.44 12.14
C LYS A 38 -4.51 17.47 10.62
N ILE A 39 -3.31 17.26 10.10
CA ILE A 39 -3.12 16.76 8.73
C ILE A 39 -3.86 15.42 8.73
N THR A 40 -5.02 15.39 8.10
CA THR A 40 -5.84 14.19 7.95
C THR A 40 -4.99 13.13 7.29
N ALA A 41 -4.56 12.12 8.06
CA ALA A 41 -3.91 10.95 7.49
C ALA A 41 -4.85 10.37 6.42
N ILE A 42 -4.37 10.31 5.17
CA ILE A 42 -5.12 9.70 4.07
C ILE A 42 -5.31 8.22 4.44
N PRO A 43 -6.55 7.70 4.49
CA PRO A 43 -6.78 6.29 4.81
C PRO A 43 -6.10 5.42 3.76
N LYS A 44 -5.48 4.33 4.23
CA LYS A 44 -4.88 3.30 3.38
C LYS A 44 -5.56 1.96 3.66
N TYR A 45 -5.54 1.08 2.66
CA TYR A 45 -6.10 -0.25 2.71
C TYR A 45 -5.11 -1.23 2.10
N THR A 46 -5.10 -2.48 2.56
CA THR A 46 -4.35 -3.49 1.82
C THR A 46 -4.99 -3.72 0.46
N VAL A 47 -4.19 -4.10 -0.53
CA VAL A 47 -4.72 -4.45 -1.85
C VAL A 47 -5.77 -5.57 -1.76
N SER A 48 -5.56 -6.56 -0.88
CA SER A 48 -6.54 -7.62 -0.62
C SER A 48 -7.89 -7.06 -0.11
N GLN A 49 -7.87 -6.10 0.81
CA GLN A 49 -9.09 -5.45 1.33
C GLN A 49 -9.83 -4.65 0.26
N LEU A 50 -9.11 -4.06 -0.69
CA LEU A 50 -9.74 -3.39 -1.83
C LEU A 50 -10.37 -4.40 -2.79
N LEU A 51 -9.67 -5.50 -3.09
CA LEU A 51 -10.17 -6.57 -3.95
C LEU A 51 -11.40 -7.28 -3.38
N GLU A 52 -11.51 -7.42 -2.06
CA GLU A 52 -12.71 -7.96 -1.39
C GLU A 52 -13.98 -7.13 -1.67
N ARG A 53 -13.84 -5.85 -2.03
CA ARG A 53 -14.95 -4.97 -2.41
C ARG A 53 -15.35 -5.12 -3.88
N ASP A 54 -14.48 -5.71 -4.70
CA ASP A 54 -14.75 -5.98 -6.12
C ASP A 54 -15.57 -7.27 -6.25
N LYS A 55 -16.78 -7.16 -6.80
CA LYS A 55 -17.67 -8.32 -7.00
C LYS A 55 -17.33 -9.15 -8.24
N THR A 56 -16.45 -8.65 -9.10
CA THR A 56 -16.11 -9.26 -10.38
C THR A 56 -14.83 -10.08 -10.33
N LYS A 57 -14.01 -9.89 -9.29
CA LYS A 57 -12.70 -10.51 -9.13
C LYS A 57 -12.56 -11.16 -7.78
N GLN A 58 -11.82 -12.26 -7.74
CA GLN A 58 -11.46 -12.95 -6.52
C GLN A 58 -9.96 -13.21 -6.52
N LEU A 59 -9.28 -12.85 -5.42
CA LEU A 59 -7.88 -13.16 -5.20
C LEU A 59 -7.67 -14.68 -5.18
N LEU A 60 -6.65 -15.16 -5.86
CA LEU A 60 -6.31 -16.58 -5.92
C LEU A 60 -5.82 -17.08 -4.55
N ASN A 61 -6.23 -18.29 -4.19
CA ASN A 61 -5.82 -18.91 -2.94
C ASN A 61 -4.36 -19.38 -3.05
N THR A 62 -3.47 -18.74 -2.28
CA THR A 62 -2.03 -19.02 -2.27
C THR A 62 -1.67 -20.36 -1.63
N SER A 63 -2.61 -21.04 -0.98
CA SER A 63 -2.42 -22.43 -0.50
C SER A 63 -2.55 -23.47 -1.60
N LEU A 64 -3.08 -23.11 -2.78
CA LEU A 64 -3.13 -24.00 -3.93
C LEU A 64 -1.76 -24.14 -4.58
N ALA A 65 -1.49 -25.31 -5.15
CA ALA A 65 -0.26 -25.55 -5.89
C ALA A 65 -0.23 -24.75 -7.20
N GLY A 66 0.96 -24.42 -7.70
CA GLY A 66 1.10 -23.73 -9.00
C GLY A 66 0.62 -24.53 -10.21
N SER A 67 0.33 -25.83 -10.05
CA SER A 67 -0.33 -26.65 -11.06
C SER A 67 -1.85 -26.46 -11.13
N ASP A 68 -2.43 -25.73 -10.17
CA ASP A 68 -3.85 -25.35 -10.19
C ASP A 68 -4.18 -24.54 -11.45
N GLY A 69 -5.37 -24.79 -12.01
CA GLY A 69 -5.79 -24.18 -13.27
C GLY A 69 -5.84 -22.65 -13.22
N ASP A 70 -6.29 -22.09 -12.10
CA ASP A 70 -6.37 -20.64 -11.94
C ASP A 70 -4.98 -20.02 -11.83
N TRP A 71 -4.07 -20.67 -11.10
CA TRP A 71 -2.67 -20.23 -11.00
C TRP A 71 -1.95 -20.29 -12.35
N LYS A 72 -2.17 -21.36 -13.12
CA LYS A 72 -1.62 -21.48 -14.49
C LYS A 72 -2.14 -20.37 -15.39
N ALA A 73 -3.44 -20.09 -15.35
CA ALA A 73 -4.04 -19.01 -16.14
C ALA A 73 -3.53 -17.61 -15.74
N ALA A 74 -3.36 -17.37 -14.43
CA ALA A 74 -2.77 -16.14 -13.92
C ALA A 74 -1.31 -15.95 -14.38
N TYR A 75 -0.50 -16.99 -14.25
CA TYR A 75 0.90 -16.95 -14.69
C TYR A 75 1.03 -16.80 -16.22
N GLU A 76 0.13 -17.42 -16.99
CA GLU A 76 0.04 -17.24 -18.43
C GLU A 76 -0.17 -15.76 -18.81
N LYS A 77 -1.09 -15.07 -18.12
CA LYS A 77 -1.30 -13.63 -18.31
C LYS A 77 -0.04 -12.82 -17.98
N TYR A 78 0.64 -13.13 -16.90
CA TYR A 78 1.89 -12.46 -16.53
C TYR A 78 3.01 -12.68 -17.56
N ARG A 79 3.22 -13.92 -18.03
CA ARG A 79 4.32 -14.20 -18.97
C ARG A 79 4.10 -13.69 -20.38
N THR A 80 2.84 -13.49 -20.78
CA THR A 80 2.48 -13.06 -22.13
C THR A 80 2.08 -11.59 -22.21
N GLY A 81 1.74 -10.96 -21.09
CA GLY A 81 1.31 -9.56 -21.02
C GLY A 81 2.39 -8.59 -21.46
N GLU A 82 2.02 -7.57 -22.24
CA GLU A 82 2.94 -6.57 -22.79
C GLU A 82 3.74 -5.85 -21.69
N SER A 83 3.09 -5.54 -20.56
CA SER A 83 3.70 -4.84 -19.43
C SER A 83 4.65 -5.71 -18.58
N SER A 84 4.72 -7.02 -18.81
CA SER A 84 5.47 -7.96 -17.96
C SER A 84 6.37 -8.92 -18.73
N LYS A 85 6.03 -9.29 -19.96
CA LYS A 85 6.74 -10.28 -20.79
C LYS A 85 8.22 -9.98 -20.95
N ASP A 86 8.59 -8.74 -21.24
CA ASP A 86 10.00 -8.37 -21.44
C ASP A 86 10.61 -7.63 -20.25
N ALA A 87 9.78 -6.89 -19.52
CA ALA A 87 10.23 -6.09 -18.37
C ALA A 87 10.48 -6.93 -17.10
N ASN A 88 9.82 -8.08 -16.95
CA ASN A 88 9.86 -8.90 -15.73
C ASN A 88 9.75 -8.07 -14.43
N PRO A 89 8.67 -7.27 -14.27
CA PRO A 89 8.58 -6.30 -13.18
C PRO A 89 8.64 -6.95 -11.79
N TRP A 90 8.30 -8.23 -11.67
CA TRP A 90 8.40 -8.98 -10.41
C TRP A 90 9.71 -9.76 -10.24
N GLN A 91 10.66 -9.58 -11.16
CA GLN A 91 12.00 -10.15 -11.11
C GLN A 91 11.99 -11.67 -10.90
N ILE A 92 11.10 -12.36 -11.60
CA ILE A 92 11.04 -13.82 -11.57
C ILE A 92 12.36 -14.39 -12.11
N PRO A 93 13.03 -15.31 -11.40
CA PRO A 93 14.28 -15.92 -11.84
C PRO A 93 14.14 -16.68 -13.17
N ASP A 94 15.25 -16.78 -13.91
CA ASP A 94 15.33 -17.51 -15.18
C ASP A 94 14.29 -17.08 -16.23
N TRP A 95 13.94 -15.79 -16.21
CA TRP A 95 12.80 -15.27 -16.96
C TRP A 95 12.86 -15.52 -18.47
N GLY A 96 14.04 -15.41 -19.08
CA GLY A 96 14.21 -15.68 -20.52
C GLY A 96 13.73 -17.07 -20.93
N THR A 97 14.00 -18.07 -20.10
CA THR A 97 13.52 -19.44 -20.29
C THR A 97 12.04 -19.55 -19.91
N LYS A 98 11.68 -19.10 -18.70
CA LYS A 98 10.33 -19.29 -18.15
C LYS A 98 9.24 -18.57 -18.97
N LYS A 99 9.53 -17.41 -19.55
CA LYS A 99 8.56 -16.67 -20.38
C LYS A 99 8.25 -17.36 -21.70
N SER A 100 9.23 -18.12 -22.23
CA SER A 100 9.14 -18.79 -23.53
C SER A 100 8.38 -20.13 -23.46
N GLN A 101 8.23 -20.70 -22.27
CA GLN A 101 7.57 -21.98 -22.07
C GLN A 101 6.05 -21.82 -21.88
N THR A 102 5.27 -22.55 -22.67
CA THR A 102 3.80 -22.54 -22.59
C THR A 102 3.27 -23.61 -21.65
N ASN A 103 2.06 -23.41 -21.11
CA ASN A 103 1.34 -24.39 -20.28
C ASN A 103 2.08 -24.84 -19.01
N GLN A 104 3.01 -24.02 -18.52
CA GLN A 104 3.79 -24.31 -17.31
C GLN A 104 2.97 -24.09 -16.05
N ASN A 105 3.39 -24.76 -14.98
CA ASN A 105 2.91 -24.45 -13.64
C ASN A 105 3.37 -23.05 -13.23
N ALA A 106 2.56 -22.34 -12.44
CA ALA A 106 2.94 -21.07 -11.87
C ALA A 106 4.16 -21.26 -10.95
N PRO A 107 5.28 -20.53 -11.17
CA PRO A 107 6.45 -20.60 -10.31
C PRO A 107 6.14 -20.14 -8.89
N SER A 108 6.82 -20.71 -7.89
CA SER A 108 6.63 -20.33 -6.49
C SER A 108 6.98 -18.86 -6.23
N GLU A 109 7.90 -18.29 -6.99
CA GLU A 109 8.29 -16.88 -6.91
C GLU A 109 7.15 -15.97 -7.35
N PHE A 110 6.40 -16.38 -8.38
CA PHE A 110 5.23 -15.66 -8.87
C PHE A 110 4.10 -15.69 -7.84
N ILE A 111 3.80 -16.87 -7.28
CA ILE A 111 2.77 -17.02 -6.22
C ILE A 111 3.16 -16.21 -4.97
N SER A 112 4.45 -16.27 -4.58
CA SER A 112 4.98 -15.51 -3.45
C SER A 112 4.85 -14.00 -3.66
N LYS A 113 5.08 -13.53 -4.89
CA LYS A 113 4.89 -12.12 -5.24
C LYS A 113 3.43 -11.69 -5.13
N CYS A 114 2.49 -12.50 -5.60
CA CYS A 114 1.07 -12.25 -5.37
C CYS A 114 0.72 -12.11 -3.87
N LEU A 115 1.29 -12.97 -3.02
CA LEU A 115 1.08 -12.91 -1.57
C LEU A 115 1.70 -11.66 -0.94
N GLU A 116 2.88 -11.24 -1.40
CA GLU A 116 3.58 -10.05 -0.91
C GLU A 116 2.84 -8.77 -1.32
N GLU A 117 2.55 -8.61 -2.61
CA GLU A 117 1.93 -7.41 -3.18
C GLU A 117 0.49 -7.23 -2.69
N SER A 118 -0.28 -8.30 -2.51
CA SER A 118 -1.66 -8.22 -2.01
C SER A 118 -1.77 -7.68 -0.56
N LYS A 119 -0.69 -7.76 0.22
CA LYS A 119 -0.63 -7.25 1.60
C LYS A 119 -0.17 -5.80 1.70
N LYS A 120 0.33 -5.20 0.61
CA LYS A 120 0.78 -3.82 0.62
C LYS A 120 -0.40 -2.87 0.77
N GLU A 121 -0.15 -1.77 1.49
CA GLU A 121 -1.12 -0.71 1.72
C GLU A 121 -1.10 0.32 0.59
N VAL A 122 -2.26 0.60 0.03
CA VAL A 122 -2.48 1.59 -1.05
C VAL A 122 -3.64 2.51 -0.67
N ILE A 123 -3.74 3.66 -1.33
CA ILE A 123 -4.82 4.62 -1.07
C ILE A 123 -6.13 4.14 -1.71
N ASP A 124 -6.06 3.72 -2.97
CA ASP A 124 -7.22 3.31 -3.77
C ASP A 124 -6.83 2.30 -4.87
N ASP A 125 -7.80 1.97 -5.71
CA ASP A 125 -7.68 1.04 -6.84
C ASP A 125 -6.92 1.58 -8.05
N LYS A 126 -6.50 2.85 -8.03
CA LYS A 126 -5.68 3.46 -9.08
C LYS A 126 -4.19 3.23 -8.85
N ASP A 127 -3.82 2.69 -7.69
CA ASP A 127 -2.43 2.37 -7.38
C ASP A 127 -1.90 1.27 -8.34
N PRO A 128 -0.70 1.44 -8.90
CA PRO A 128 -0.09 0.41 -9.76
C PRO A 128 0.04 -0.97 -9.10
N ILE A 129 0.24 -1.01 -7.77
CA ILE A 129 0.29 -2.27 -7.02
C ILE A 129 -1.07 -2.96 -7.08
N TYR A 130 -2.16 -2.23 -6.83
CA TYR A 130 -3.51 -2.78 -6.95
C TYR A 130 -3.76 -3.30 -8.38
N SER A 131 -3.41 -2.50 -9.39
CA SER A 131 -3.58 -2.87 -10.80
C SER A 131 -2.86 -4.17 -11.16
N ASN A 132 -1.60 -4.34 -10.70
CA ASN A 132 -0.81 -5.54 -10.95
C ASN A 132 -1.41 -6.78 -10.27
N VAL A 133 -1.78 -6.68 -8.98
CA VAL A 133 -2.39 -7.80 -8.25
C VAL A 133 -3.76 -8.15 -8.84
N SER A 134 -4.57 -7.15 -9.16
CA SER A 134 -5.88 -7.32 -9.80
C SER A 134 -5.74 -8.03 -11.16
N ALA A 135 -4.71 -7.73 -11.95
CA ALA A 135 -4.49 -8.34 -13.25
C ALA A 135 -3.96 -9.77 -13.18
N TRP A 136 -3.03 -10.05 -12.26
CA TRP A 136 -2.23 -11.28 -12.29
C TRP A 136 -2.46 -12.22 -11.12
N CYS A 137 -3.14 -11.80 -10.06
CA CYS A 137 -3.39 -12.63 -8.87
C CYS A 137 -4.87 -12.90 -8.63
N THR A 138 -5.73 -12.61 -9.61
CA THR A 138 -7.18 -12.82 -9.47
C THR A 138 -7.76 -13.68 -10.59
N LYS A 139 -8.91 -14.28 -10.30
CA LYS A 139 -9.82 -14.85 -11.29
C LYS A 139 -11.12 -14.06 -11.34
N THR A 140 -11.81 -14.16 -12.47
CA THR A 140 -13.16 -13.59 -12.62
C THR A 140 -14.16 -14.43 -11.85
N VAL A 141 -15.02 -13.78 -11.08
CA VAL A 141 -16.18 -14.43 -10.44
C VAL A 141 -17.30 -14.48 -11.46
N SER A 142 -17.46 -15.62 -12.13
CA SER A 142 -18.62 -15.86 -12.98
C SER A 142 -19.87 -15.95 -12.10
N HIS A 143 -20.75 -14.95 -12.21
CA HIS A 143 -22.10 -15.07 -11.67
C HIS A 143 -22.87 -16.00 -12.60
N ALA A 144 -23.22 -17.18 -12.09
CA ALA A 144 -24.12 -18.13 -12.74
C ALA A 144 -25.58 -17.69 -12.53
#